data_AF-A0A838QN52-F1
#
_entry.id   AF-A0A838QN52-F1
#
_cell.length_a   1.000
_cell.length_b   1.000
_cell.length_c   1.000
_cell.angle_alpha   90.00
_cell.angle_beta   90.00
_cell.angle_gamma   90.00
#
_symmetry.space_group_name_H-M   'P 1'
#
loop_
_entity.id
_entity.type
_entity.pdbx_description
1 polymer ?
#
loop_
_entity_poly.entity_id
_entity_poly.type
_entity_poly.pdbx_seq_one_letter_code
_entity_poly.pdbx_strand_id
1 'polypeptide(L)'
;MSPLSWIALSYRLPSEPSRLRLAIWRRLKRIGALLLHDSVWVLPIDGRTREAFEWLAEEIEEQDGTALIWEAQSLNVKQDQGIMGRFRTEADVRYASLAESALRLQRLAQRRRVRSGQVHQIRRQLLGLERALRLERRRDYFRAPGRAAAEEAVRQATADLDRRLRPADTFKEGTTHALGH
;
A
#
# COMPACT_ATOMS: atom_id res chain seq x y z
N MET A 1 -13.97 9.30 -24.61
CA MET A 1 -12.97 8.67 -23.72
C MET A 1 -12.39 7.50 -24.49
N SER A 2 -11.07 7.43 -24.65
CA SER A 2 -10.43 6.27 -25.30
C SER A 2 -10.65 5.01 -24.45
N PRO A 3 -10.85 3.84 -25.07
CA PRO A 3 -11.02 2.58 -24.34
C PRO A 3 -9.78 2.28 -23.49
N LEU A 4 -9.99 1.76 -22.27
CA LEU A 4 -8.87 1.33 -21.44
C LEU A 4 -8.24 0.09 -22.07
N SER A 5 -6.91 0.09 -22.11
CA SER A 5 -6.13 -1.07 -22.52
C SER A 5 -5.57 -1.77 -21.28
N TRP A 6 -5.59 -3.08 -21.32
CA TRP A 6 -5.22 -3.97 -20.23
C TRP A 6 -4.06 -4.84 -20.69
N ILE A 7 -3.19 -5.22 -19.76
CA ILE A 7 -2.31 -6.37 -19.96
C ILE A 7 -2.83 -7.52 -19.10
N ALA A 8 -2.92 -8.69 -19.73
CA ALA A 8 -3.38 -9.91 -19.10
C ALA A 8 -2.24 -10.93 -19.03
N LEU A 9 -2.22 -11.70 -17.95
CA LEU A 9 -1.34 -12.84 -17.74
C LEU A 9 -2.20 -14.05 -17.34
N SER A 10 -2.06 -15.14 -18.07
CA SER A 10 -2.49 -16.46 -17.62
C SER A 10 -1.27 -17.35 -17.52
N TYR A 11 -1.19 -18.14 -16.45
CA TYR A 11 -0.04 -19.01 -16.24
C TYR A 11 -0.41 -20.35 -15.63
N ARG A 12 0.48 -21.33 -15.81
CA ARG A 12 0.47 -22.63 -15.15
C ARG A 12 1.87 -22.95 -14.66
N LEU A 13 1.96 -23.54 -13.48
CA LEU A 13 3.20 -24.05 -12.90
C LEU A 13 3.04 -25.54 -12.58
N PRO A 14 4.15 -26.30 -12.51
CA PRO A 14 4.14 -27.66 -12.01
C PRO A 14 3.44 -27.78 -10.65
N SER A 15 2.82 -28.93 -10.39
CA SER A 15 2.05 -29.19 -9.15
C SER A 15 2.90 -29.15 -7.89
N GLU A 16 4.19 -29.47 -7.99
CA GLU A 16 5.19 -29.33 -6.94
C GLU A 16 6.46 -28.64 -7.49
N PRO A 17 7.17 -27.84 -6.67
CA PRO A 17 6.84 -27.48 -5.30
C PRO A 17 5.78 -26.37 -5.19
N SER A 18 4.83 -26.51 -4.27
CA SER A 18 3.78 -25.49 -4.00
C SER A 18 4.30 -24.08 -3.69
N ARG A 19 5.55 -23.95 -3.22
CA ARG A 19 6.20 -22.68 -2.90
C ARG A 19 6.29 -21.73 -4.11
N LEU A 20 6.49 -22.27 -5.32
CA LEU A 20 6.61 -21.46 -6.54
C LEU A 20 5.31 -20.72 -6.84
N ARG A 21 4.18 -21.43 -6.83
CA ARG A 21 2.85 -20.82 -7.04
C ARG A 21 2.56 -19.71 -6.03
N LEU A 22 2.89 -19.95 -4.76
CA LEU A 22 2.69 -18.96 -3.71
C LEU A 22 3.56 -17.71 -3.90
N ALA A 23 4.80 -17.87 -4.39
CA ALA A 23 5.70 -16.77 -4.69
C ALA A 23 5.17 -15.89 -5.82
N ILE A 24 4.75 -16.49 -6.95
CA ILE A 24 4.15 -15.79 -8.08
C ILE A 24 2.86 -15.06 -7.66
N TRP A 25 1.97 -15.74 -6.92
CA TRP A 25 0.75 -15.12 -6.39
C TRP A 25 1.03 -13.91 -5.49
N ARG A 26 2.02 -14.01 -4.59
CA ARG A 26 2.45 -12.90 -3.76
C ARG A 26 3.02 -11.74 -4.58
N ARG A 27 3.77 -12.03 -5.65
CA ARG A 27 4.33 -11.02 -6.55
C ARG A 27 3.22 -10.30 -7.32
N LEU A 28 2.23 -11.02 -7.82
CA LEU A 28 1.02 -10.46 -8.47
C LEU A 28 0.24 -9.54 -7.51
N LYS A 29 -0.02 -9.99 -6.28
CA LYS A 29 -0.67 -9.15 -5.27
C LYS A 29 0.18 -7.94 -4.85
N ARG A 30 1.51 -8.05 -4.87
CA ARG A 30 2.43 -6.94 -4.58
C ARG A 30 2.38 -5.84 -5.64
N ILE A 31 2.25 -6.20 -6.92
CA ILE A 31 2.07 -5.22 -8.02
C ILE A 31 0.61 -4.79 -8.19
N GLY A 32 -0.31 -5.32 -7.39
CA GLY A 32 -1.72 -4.95 -7.41
C GLY A 32 -2.49 -5.55 -8.58
N ALA A 33 -2.01 -6.64 -9.17
CA ALA A 33 -2.75 -7.34 -10.23
C ALA A 33 -4.09 -7.87 -9.69
N LEU A 34 -5.14 -7.69 -10.49
CA LEU A 34 -6.47 -8.19 -10.20
C LEU A 34 -6.64 -9.57 -10.83
N LEU A 35 -7.15 -10.53 -10.07
CA LEU A 35 -7.56 -11.82 -10.63
C LEU A 35 -8.93 -11.65 -11.29
N LEU A 36 -8.99 -11.58 -12.61
CA LEU A 36 -10.21 -11.30 -13.36
C LEU A 36 -11.19 -12.49 -13.33
N HIS A 37 -10.71 -13.67 -13.74
CA HIS A 37 -11.44 -14.95 -13.78
C HIS A 37 -10.45 -16.11 -13.74
N ASP A 38 -10.71 -17.15 -12.96
CA ASP A 38 -9.88 -18.37 -12.77
C ASP A 38 -8.37 -18.13 -12.61
N SER A 39 -7.64 -18.06 -13.72
CA SER A 39 -6.18 -17.91 -13.81
C SER A 39 -5.73 -16.62 -14.50
N VAL A 40 -6.65 -15.76 -14.94
CA VAL A 40 -6.34 -14.55 -15.71
C VAL A 40 -6.15 -13.37 -14.77
N TRP A 41 -4.91 -12.91 -14.68
CA TRP A 41 -4.51 -11.71 -13.95
C TRP A 41 -4.45 -10.52 -14.87
N VAL A 42 -4.92 -9.37 -14.43
CA VAL A 42 -4.95 -8.15 -15.24
C VAL A 42 -4.38 -6.95 -14.51
N LEU A 43 -3.78 -6.05 -15.30
CA LEU A 43 -3.35 -4.71 -14.92
C LEU A 43 -3.74 -3.72 -16.02
N PRO A 44 -3.99 -2.43 -15.70
CA PRO A 44 -4.03 -1.41 -16.74
C PRO A 44 -2.67 -1.33 -17.43
N ILE A 45 -2.68 -1.16 -18.75
CA ILE A 45 -1.44 -1.16 -19.52
C ILE A 45 -0.67 0.15 -19.32
N ASP A 46 0.59 0.01 -18.91
CA ASP A 46 1.61 1.05 -18.97
C ASP A 46 2.98 0.36 -19.11
N GLY A 47 4.06 1.13 -19.30
CA GLY A 47 5.39 0.54 -19.48
C GLY A 47 5.83 -0.32 -18.29
N ARG A 48 5.47 0.07 -17.06
CA ARG A 48 5.86 -0.62 -15.83
C ARG A 48 5.05 -1.90 -15.61
N THR A 49 3.75 -1.90 -15.90
CA THR A 49 2.89 -3.08 -15.74
C THR A 49 3.18 -4.12 -16.82
N ARG A 50 3.50 -3.68 -18.04
CA ARG A 50 3.99 -4.55 -19.11
C ARG A 50 5.28 -5.26 -18.69
N GLU A 51 6.30 -4.47 -18.37
CA GLU A 51 7.61 -4.99 -17.95
C GLU A 51 7.44 -5.96 -16.77
N ALA A 52 6.61 -5.63 -15.78
CA ALA A 52 6.36 -6.48 -14.63
C ALA A 52 5.73 -7.84 -14.98
N PHE A 53 4.88 -7.91 -16.01
CA PHE A 53 4.29 -9.17 -16.48
C PHE A 53 5.25 -9.94 -17.38
N GLU A 54 6.05 -9.28 -18.21
CA GLU A 54 7.11 -9.89 -19.01
C GLU A 54 8.15 -10.58 -18.12
N TRP A 55 8.71 -9.86 -17.14
CA TRP A 55 9.63 -10.45 -16.15
C TRP A 55 9.01 -11.62 -15.38
N LEU A 56 7.69 -11.56 -15.12
CA LEU A 56 7.02 -12.64 -14.40
C LEU A 56 6.79 -13.86 -15.30
N ALA A 57 6.51 -13.65 -16.58
CA ALA A 57 6.38 -14.71 -17.56
C ALA A 57 7.71 -15.46 -17.74
N GLU A 58 8.81 -14.73 -17.90
CA GLU A 58 10.17 -15.29 -17.95
C GLU A 58 10.48 -16.12 -16.69
N GLU A 59 10.24 -15.57 -15.50
CA GLU A 59 10.45 -16.28 -14.22
C GLU A 59 9.59 -17.54 -14.13
N ILE A 60 8.37 -17.54 -14.67
CA ILE A 60 7.50 -18.73 -14.68
C ILE A 60 8.05 -19.79 -15.63
N GLU A 61 8.51 -19.41 -16.81
CA GLU A 61 9.07 -20.33 -17.82
C GLU A 61 10.40 -20.94 -17.37
N GLU A 62 11.25 -20.17 -16.70
CA GLU A 62 12.49 -20.66 -16.06
C GLU A 62 12.24 -21.72 -14.98
N GLN A 63 11.01 -21.80 -14.45
CA GLN A 63 10.59 -22.75 -13.42
C GLN A 63 9.72 -23.89 -14.01
N ASP A 64 9.94 -24.23 -15.28
CA ASP A 64 9.21 -25.25 -16.05
C ASP A 64 7.69 -24.98 -16.10
N GLY A 65 7.30 -23.72 -15.97
CA GLY A 65 5.93 -23.24 -16.13
C GLY A 65 5.60 -22.85 -17.57
N THR A 66 4.36 -22.39 -17.75
CA THR A 66 3.92 -21.76 -18.99
C THR A 66 3.22 -20.46 -18.64
N ALA A 67 3.52 -19.40 -19.40
CA ALA A 67 2.91 -18.10 -19.24
C ALA A 67 2.43 -17.58 -20.60
N LEU A 68 1.27 -16.93 -20.60
CA LEU A 68 0.72 -16.24 -21.76
C LEU A 68 0.44 -14.80 -21.35
N ILE A 69 1.07 -13.86 -22.05
CA ILE A 69 0.80 -12.42 -21.90
C ILE A 69 0.15 -11.89 -23.17
N TRP A 70 -0.85 -11.04 -23.00
CA TRP A 70 -1.46 -10.34 -24.13
C TRP A 70 -2.06 -9.01 -23.71
N GLU A 71 -2.12 -8.10 -24.68
CA GLU A 71 -2.87 -6.86 -24.55
C GLU A 71 -4.34 -7.10 -24.89
N ALA A 72 -5.22 -6.50 -24.11
CA ALA A 72 -6.66 -6.63 -24.31
C ALA A 72 -7.36 -5.29 -24.17
N GLN A 73 -8.45 -5.12 -24.89
CA GLN A 73 -9.40 -4.02 -24.72
C GLN A 73 -10.75 -4.61 -24.37
N SER A 74 -11.48 -3.96 -23.45
CA SER A 74 -12.86 -4.34 -23.17
C SER A 74 -13.76 -3.98 -24.36
N LEU A 75 -14.78 -4.79 -24.62
CA LEU A 75 -15.73 -4.54 -25.70
C LEU A 75 -16.67 -3.37 -25.42
N ASN A 76 -16.81 -2.96 -24.15
CA ASN A 76 -17.59 -1.78 -23.77
C ASN A 76 -17.11 -1.15 -22.45
N VAL A 77 -17.52 0.09 -22.26
CA VAL A 77 -17.17 0.92 -21.08
C VAL A 77 -17.71 0.33 -19.77
N LYS A 78 -18.84 -0.38 -19.79
CA LYS A 78 -19.43 -0.99 -18.58
C LYS A 78 -18.52 -2.08 -18.01
N GLN A 79 -17.88 -2.86 -18.87
CA GLN A 79 -16.92 -3.88 -18.46
C GLN A 79 -15.68 -3.25 -17.84
N ASP A 80 -15.12 -2.21 -18.46
CA ASP A 80 -14.02 -1.43 -17.88
C ASP A 80 -14.37 -0.89 -16.50
N GLN A 81 -15.55 -0.26 -16.35
CA GLN A 81 -16.04 0.26 -15.07
C GLN A 81 -16.17 -0.84 -14.01
N GLY A 82 -16.63 -2.03 -14.38
CA GLY A 82 -16.71 -3.18 -13.50
C GLY A 82 -15.33 -3.63 -13.00
N ILE A 83 -14.35 -3.75 -13.90
CA ILE A 83 -12.96 -4.11 -13.56
C ILE A 83 -12.33 -3.04 -12.66
N MET A 84 -12.45 -1.76 -13.03
CA MET A 84 -11.99 -0.63 -12.22
C MET A 84 -12.61 -0.62 -10.83
N GLY A 85 -13.91 -0.92 -10.72
CA GLY A 85 -14.61 -1.05 -9.45
C GLY A 85 -13.98 -2.10 -8.55
N ARG A 86 -13.65 -3.28 -9.10
CA ARG A 86 -12.97 -4.35 -8.35
C ARG A 86 -11.59 -3.94 -7.86
N PHE A 87 -10.79 -3.25 -8.68
CA PHE A 87 -9.52 -2.68 -8.24
C PHE A 87 -9.69 -1.71 -7.06
N ARG A 88 -10.66 -0.80 -7.15
CA ARG A 88 -10.97 0.15 -6.08
C ARG A 88 -11.38 -0.55 -4.80
N THR A 89 -12.28 -1.53 -4.88
CA THR A 89 -12.71 -2.32 -3.72
C THR A 89 -11.54 -3.04 -3.05
N GLU A 90 -10.67 -3.71 -3.82
CA GLU A 90 -9.49 -4.37 -3.26
C GLU A 90 -8.53 -3.38 -2.58
N ALA A 91 -8.36 -2.17 -3.15
CA ALA A 91 -7.53 -1.12 -2.57
C ALA A 91 -8.17 -0.49 -1.33
N ASP A 92 -9.49 -0.25 -1.33
CA ASP A 92 -10.24 0.30 -0.20
C ASP A 92 -10.11 -0.58 1.04
N VAL A 93 -10.19 -1.91 0.89
CA VAL A 93 -9.96 -2.85 2.01
C VAL A 93 -8.56 -2.64 2.62
N ARG A 94 -7.53 -2.46 1.79
CA ARG A 94 -6.16 -2.25 2.25
C ARG A 94 -5.98 -0.88 2.90
N TYR A 95 -6.56 0.18 2.32
CA TYR A 95 -6.55 1.51 2.92
C TYR A 95 -7.30 1.57 4.25
N ALA A 96 -8.46 0.90 4.37
CA ALA A 96 -9.20 0.80 5.62
C ALA A 96 -8.34 0.16 6.73
N SER A 97 -7.65 -0.94 6.43
CA SER A 97 -6.74 -1.59 7.40
C SER A 97 -5.58 -0.69 7.85
N LEU A 98 -5.03 0.12 6.94
CA LEU A 98 -4.00 1.12 7.27
C LEU A 98 -4.57 2.23 8.17
N ALA A 99 -5.75 2.75 7.83
CA ALA A 99 -6.44 3.78 8.60
C ALA A 99 -6.77 3.31 10.03
N GLU A 100 -7.36 2.12 10.16
CA GLU A 100 -7.65 1.50 11.45
C GLU A 100 -6.39 1.31 12.30
N SER A 101 -5.29 0.90 11.66
CA SER A 101 -4.01 0.74 12.35
C SER A 101 -3.44 2.07 12.82
N ALA A 102 -3.54 3.12 12.01
CA ALA A 102 -3.12 4.46 12.40
C ALA A 102 -3.96 5.01 13.56
N LEU A 103 -5.29 4.92 13.48
CA LEU A 103 -6.22 5.35 14.53
C LEU A 103 -5.97 4.59 15.85
N ARG A 104 -5.69 3.28 15.78
CA ARG A 104 -5.32 2.49 16.96
C ARG A 104 -4.03 3.02 17.60
N LEU A 105 -3.00 3.30 16.81
CA LEU A 105 -1.72 3.83 17.30
C LEU A 105 -1.87 5.25 17.87
N GLN A 106 -2.66 6.10 17.22
CA GLN A 106 -2.99 7.44 17.71
C GLN A 106 -3.64 7.38 19.09
N ARG A 107 -4.67 6.54 19.28
CA ARG A 107 -5.32 6.34 20.59
C ARG A 107 -4.34 5.85 21.66
N LEU A 108 -3.40 4.98 21.30
CA LEU A 108 -2.36 4.52 22.23
C LEU A 108 -1.41 5.67 22.60
N ALA A 109 -1.01 6.50 21.63
CA ALA A 109 -0.13 7.64 21.83
C ALA A 109 -0.78 8.76 22.67
N GLN A 110 -2.10 8.90 22.66
CA GLN A 110 -2.84 9.91 23.43
C GLN A 110 -3.08 9.53 24.90
N ARG A 111 -2.77 8.30 25.32
CA ARG A 111 -2.93 7.89 26.73
C ARG A 111 -2.06 8.74 27.67
N ARG A 112 -2.60 9.14 28.83
CA ARG A 112 -1.89 9.93 29.85
C ARG A 112 -0.58 9.28 30.30
N ARG A 113 -0.60 7.96 30.55
CA ARG A 113 0.58 7.17 30.92
C ARG A 113 1.01 6.28 29.77
N VAL A 114 2.11 6.65 29.10
CA VAL A 114 2.78 5.81 28.09
C VAL A 114 4.26 5.79 28.42
N ARG A 115 4.83 4.59 28.55
CA ARG A 115 6.26 4.42 28.87
C ARG A 115 7.11 4.80 27.66
N SER A 116 8.34 5.26 27.89
CA SER A 116 9.28 5.64 26.82
C SER A 116 9.47 4.53 25.77
N GLY A 117 9.62 3.28 26.19
CA GLY A 117 9.72 2.13 25.27
C GLY A 117 8.48 1.94 24.39
N GLN A 118 7.28 2.20 24.91
CA GLN A 118 6.04 2.14 24.13
C GLN A 118 5.97 3.27 23.09
N VAL A 119 6.44 4.48 23.44
CA VAL A 119 6.52 5.60 22.48
C VAL A 119 7.44 5.24 21.31
N HIS A 120 8.60 4.62 21.56
CA HIS A 120 9.51 4.16 20.52
C HIS A 120 8.90 3.06 19.64
N GLN A 121 8.13 2.13 20.24
CA GLN A 121 7.41 1.10 19.50
C GLN A 121 6.34 1.70 18.58
N ILE A 122 5.52 2.64 19.10
CA ILE A 122 4.50 3.34 18.31
C ILE A 122 5.16 4.07 17.14
N ARG A 123 6.26 4.80 17.38
CA ARG A 123 7.02 5.49 16.32
C ARG A 123 7.46 4.53 15.21
N ARG A 124 8.03 3.38 15.59
CA ARG A 124 8.46 2.35 14.62
C ARG A 124 7.29 1.82 13.80
N GLN A 125 6.14 1.58 14.43
CA GLN A 125 4.95 1.10 13.76
C GLN A 125 4.37 2.14 12.80
N LEU A 126 4.33 3.42 13.16
CA LEU A 126 3.90 4.50 12.28
C LEU A 126 4.80 4.65 11.05
N LEU A 127 6.12 4.60 11.23
CA LEU A 127 7.06 4.55 10.09
C LEU A 127 6.81 3.34 9.18
N GLY A 128 6.37 2.21 9.76
CA GLY A 128 5.92 1.03 9.02
C GLY A 128 4.67 1.30 8.20
N LEU A 129 3.66 1.96 8.78
CA LEU A 129 2.43 2.34 8.09
C LEU A 129 2.67 3.34 6.96
N GLU A 130 3.56 4.32 7.14
CA GLU A 130 3.94 5.27 6.08
C GLU A 130 4.58 4.56 4.88
N ARG A 131 5.46 3.58 5.14
CA ARG A 131 6.02 2.73 4.08
C ARG A 131 4.94 1.90 3.40
N ALA A 132 4.05 1.27 4.17
CA ALA A 132 2.96 0.46 3.63
C ALA A 132 1.99 1.30 2.78
N LEU A 133 1.63 2.49 3.22
CA LEU A 133 0.80 3.46 2.49
C LEU A 133 1.45 3.87 1.17
N ARG A 134 2.77 4.12 1.17
CA ARG A 134 3.52 4.43 -0.06
C ARG A 134 3.49 3.28 -1.06
N LEU A 135 3.63 2.05 -0.59
CA LEU A 135 3.54 0.85 -1.42
C LEU A 135 2.12 0.68 -1.97
N GLU A 136 1.09 0.90 -1.16
CA GLU A 136 -0.31 0.84 -1.60
C GLU A 136 -0.59 1.84 -2.71
N ARG A 137 -0.16 3.09 -2.55
CA ARG A 137 -0.29 4.13 -3.57
C ARG A 137 0.36 3.78 -4.91
N ARG A 138 1.44 3.00 -4.90
CA ARG A 138 2.15 2.57 -6.13
C ARG A 138 1.42 1.49 -6.91
N ARG A 139 0.43 0.84 -6.31
CA ARG A 139 -0.41 -0.21 -6.91
C ARG A 139 -1.91 0.16 -6.93
N ASP A 140 -2.23 1.40 -6.62
CA ASP A 140 -3.57 1.97 -6.69
C ASP A 140 -3.75 2.72 -8.02
N TYR A 141 -4.08 1.94 -9.05
CA TYR A 141 -4.17 2.45 -10.43
C TYR A 141 -5.37 3.36 -10.68
N PHE A 142 -6.45 3.18 -9.91
CA PHE A 142 -7.74 3.84 -10.15
C PHE A 142 -8.18 4.78 -9.03
N ARG A 143 -7.25 5.13 -8.13
CA ARG A 143 -7.41 6.06 -7.01
C ARG A 143 -8.62 5.73 -6.15
N ALA A 144 -8.48 4.69 -5.35
CA ALA A 144 -9.54 4.21 -4.48
C ALA A 144 -10.05 5.32 -3.52
N PRO A 145 -11.37 5.45 -3.31
CA PRO A 145 -11.95 6.49 -2.45
C PRO A 145 -11.39 6.52 -1.02
N GLY A 146 -11.11 5.36 -0.44
CA GLY A 146 -10.58 5.20 0.92
C GLY A 146 -9.15 5.73 1.11
N ARG A 147 -8.44 6.03 0.03
CA ARG A 147 -7.06 6.53 0.06
C ARG A 147 -6.90 7.78 0.92
N ALA A 148 -7.75 8.78 0.71
CA ALA A 148 -7.60 10.07 1.39
C ALA A 148 -7.76 9.93 2.92
N ALA A 149 -8.73 9.11 3.34
CA ALA A 149 -8.96 8.82 4.76
C ALA A 149 -7.76 8.09 5.39
N ALA A 150 -7.16 7.12 4.69
CA ALA A 150 -5.97 6.42 5.18
C ALA A 150 -4.73 7.34 5.23
N GLU A 151 -4.52 8.17 4.22
CA GLU A 151 -3.44 9.17 4.21
C GLU A 151 -3.59 10.14 5.40
N GLU A 152 -4.80 10.61 5.66
CA GLU A 152 -5.08 11.50 6.79
C GLU A 152 -4.87 10.82 8.14
N ALA A 153 -5.39 9.61 8.32
CA ALA A 153 -5.25 8.88 9.58
C ALA A 153 -3.77 8.64 9.93
N VAL A 154 -2.95 8.23 8.96
CA VAL A 154 -1.50 8.03 9.17
C VAL A 154 -0.82 9.36 9.51
N ARG A 155 -1.11 10.43 8.74
CA ARG A 155 -0.56 11.76 8.97
C ARG A 155 -0.87 12.29 10.37
N GLN A 156 -2.13 12.20 10.81
CA GLN A 156 -2.56 12.68 12.13
C GLN A 156 -1.92 11.87 13.26
N ALA A 157 -1.87 10.54 13.11
CA ALA A 157 -1.22 9.69 14.11
C ALA A 157 0.28 10.00 14.28
N THR A 158 1.00 10.27 13.17
CA THR A 158 2.40 10.72 13.20
C THR A 158 2.52 12.11 13.85
N ALA A 159 1.71 13.08 13.43
CA ALA A 159 1.76 14.44 13.95
C ALA A 159 1.48 14.51 15.47
N ASP A 160 0.52 13.73 15.96
CA ASP A 160 0.21 13.65 17.38
C ASP A 160 1.36 13.07 18.21
N LEU A 161 2.02 12.02 17.68
CA LEU A 161 3.19 11.44 18.34
C LEU A 161 4.36 12.43 18.36
N ASP A 162 4.61 13.12 17.26
CA ASP A 162 5.67 14.13 17.16
C ASP A 162 5.41 15.29 18.12
N ARG A 163 4.17 15.78 18.23
CA ARG A 163 3.79 16.82 19.19
C ARG A 163 4.07 16.40 20.63
N ARG A 164 3.87 15.12 20.97
CA ARG A 164 4.19 14.56 22.29
C ARG A 164 5.70 14.46 22.54
N LEU A 165 6.48 14.19 21.49
CA LEU A 165 7.93 14.03 21.56
C LEU A 165 8.68 15.36 21.54
N ARG A 166 8.05 16.44 21.07
CA ARG A 166 8.63 17.78 21.17
C ARG A 166 8.92 18.09 22.64
N PRO A 167 10.16 18.45 23.01
CA PRO A 167 10.43 18.96 24.35
C PRO A 167 9.51 20.15 24.59
N ALA A 168 8.88 20.22 25.76
CA ALA A 168 8.20 21.44 26.19
C ALA A 168 9.25 22.57 26.09
N ASP A 169 8.92 23.64 25.38
CA ASP A 169 9.85 24.73 25.13
C ASP A 169 10.60 25.09 26.40
N THR A 170 11.92 25.18 26.25
CA THR A 170 12.87 25.63 27.26
C THR A 170 12.67 27.12 27.50
N PHE A 171 11.52 27.51 28.05
CA PHE A 171 11.37 28.79 28.72
C PHE A 171 11.84 28.62 30.16
N LYS A 172 13.15 28.76 30.36
CA LYS A 172 13.64 29.41 31.57
C LYS A 172 14.20 30.74 31.12
N GLU A 173 13.36 31.76 31.29
CA GLU A 173 13.73 33.17 31.31
C GLU A 173 15.06 33.32 32.03
N GLY A 174 16.02 33.96 31.36
CA GLY A 174 17.21 34.47 32.01
C GLY A 174 16.75 35.42 33.10
N THR A 175 16.89 35.00 34.36
CA THR A 175 16.67 35.84 35.51
C THR A 175 17.63 37.01 35.40
N THR A 176 17.09 38.16 35.03
CA THR A 176 17.74 39.46 35.22
C THR A 176 17.89 39.65 36.72
N HIS A 177 19.08 39.40 37.24
CA HIS A 177 19.49 39.87 38.56
C HIS A 177 20.95 40.33 38.51
N ALA A 178 21.11 41.61 38.17
CA ALA A 178 22.29 42.38 38.51
C ALA A 178 21.84 43.81 38.86
N LEU A 179 21.44 44.00 40.11
CA LEU A 179 21.42 45.28 40.82
C LEU A 179 21.85 45.03 42.27
N GLY A 180 22.82 45.83 42.74
CA GLY A 180 23.33 45.92 44.12
C GLY A 180 24.54 45.02 44.36
N HIS A 181 25.72 45.49 44.78
CA HIS A 181 26.15 46.75 45.40
C HIS A 181 27.63 47.00 45.07
#